data_AF-A0A535Y919-F1
#
_entry.id   AF-A0A535Y919-F1
#
_cell.length_a   1.000
_cell.length_b   1.000
_cell.length_c   1.000
_cell.angle_alpha   90.00
_cell.angle_beta   90.00
_cell.angle_gamma   90.00
#
_symmetry.space_group_name_H-M   'P 1'
#
loop_
_entity.id
_entity.type
_entity.pdbx_description
1 polymer ?
#
loop_
_entity_poly.entity_id
_entity_poly.type
_entity_poly.pdbx_seq_one_letter_code
_entity_poly.pdbx_strand_id
1 'polypeptide(L)'
;MKRPSLGQALLEFALIAPMVFLLIGATVDLGRGLLIYTMLQGASRDMARQAVLGYYNGSNTLPPTCTTLAAPCSLGPLTNGAHQLDALGMSVVYQDSSSISSAPAYGTFVANANPLQPGTITLTGAINPSTVYVFVYELDSAAGNPNPRWSCPSCAGASGAAVRTSGHQLVVVDLKLQWKPVLNTLLGIPSSITFDSQSVERLEY
;
A
#
# COMPACT_ATOMS: atom_id res chain seq x y z
N MET A 1 -60.59 26.32 -14.54
CA MET A 1 -59.16 25.98 -14.74
C MET A 1 -58.49 25.92 -13.36
N LYS A 2 -58.24 24.72 -12.80
CA LYS A 2 -57.47 24.57 -11.55
C LYS A 2 -56.01 24.87 -11.88
N ARG A 3 -55.41 25.89 -11.23
CA ARG A 3 -53.98 26.19 -11.38
C ARG A 3 -53.17 24.99 -10.88
N PRO A 4 -52.17 24.50 -11.63
CA PRO A 4 -51.31 23.43 -11.13
C PRO A 4 -50.55 23.93 -9.89
N SER A 5 -50.55 23.12 -8.85
CA SER A 5 -50.01 23.40 -7.52
C SER A 5 -48.47 23.35 -7.52
N LEU A 6 -47.82 24.36 -8.11
CA LEU A 6 -46.35 24.50 -8.10
C LEU A 6 -45.72 24.32 -6.69
N GLY A 7 -46.41 24.74 -5.64
CA GLY A 7 -45.96 24.55 -4.24
C GLY A 7 -46.03 23.11 -3.72
N GLN A 8 -46.93 22.28 -4.27
CA GLN A 8 -47.05 20.87 -3.88
C GLN A 8 -45.90 20.04 -4.45
N ALA A 9 -45.54 20.25 -5.72
CA ALA A 9 -44.39 19.58 -6.34
C ALA A 9 -43.07 19.93 -5.63
N LEU A 10 -42.92 21.18 -5.17
CA LEU A 10 -41.78 21.63 -4.37
C LEU A 10 -41.70 20.91 -3.02
N LEU A 11 -42.84 20.69 -2.36
CA LEU A 11 -42.92 19.99 -1.08
C LEU A 11 -42.58 18.50 -1.23
N GLU A 12 -43.12 17.85 -2.27
CA GLU A 12 -42.85 16.45 -2.58
C GLU A 12 -41.37 16.24 -2.92
N PHE A 13 -40.76 17.15 -3.68
CA PHE A 13 -39.33 17.12 -3.96
C PHE A 13 -38.50 17.33 -2.69
N ALA A 14 -38.85 18.28 -1.84
CA ALA A 14 -38.12 18.53 -0.59
C ALA A 14 -38.12 17.32 0.36
N LEU A 15 -39.18 16.51 0.32
CA LEU A 15 -39.30 15.29 1.13
C LEU A 15 -38.44 14.14 0.61
N ILE A 16 -38.29 13.99 -0.72
CA ILE A 16 -37.52 12.90 -1.33
C ILE A 16 -36.06 13.27 -1.60
N ALA A 17 -35.75 14.55 -1.78
CA ALA A 17 -34.43 15.06 -2.13
C ALA A 17 -33.31 14.58 -1.18
N PRO A 18 -33.47 14.57 0.17
CA PRO A 18 -32.44 14.08 1.07
C PRO A 18 -32.07 12.62 0.82
N MET A 19 -33.07 11.78 0.51
CA MET A 19 -32.86 10.36 0.20
C MET A 19 -32.15 10.19 -1.15
N VAL A 20 -32.55 10.97 -2.16
CA VAL A 20 -31.91 10.95 -3.48
C VAL A 20 -30.45 11.40 -3.39
N PHE A 21 -30.14 12.46 -2.65
CA PHE A 21 -28.76 12.92 -2.45
C PHE A 21 -27.92 11.91 -1.66
N LEU A 22 -28.51 11.24 -0.66
CA LEU A 22 -27.84 10.15 0.05
C LEU A 22 -27.48 8.99 -0.90
N LEU A 23 -28.40 8.58 -1.77
CA LEU A 23 -28.16 7.50 -2.72
C LEU A 23 -27.09 7.87 -3.76
N ILE A 24 -27.14 9.10 -4.28
CA ILE A 24 -26.12 9.60 -5.22
C ILE A 24 -24.76 9.67 -4.51
N GLY A 25 -24.70 10.26 -3.32
CA GLY A 25 -23.47 10.38 -2.52
C GLY A 25 -22.86 9.01 -2.20
N ALA A 26 -23.67 8.05 -1.76
CA ALA A 26 -23.22 6.69 -1.49
C ALA A 26 -22.69 5.99 -2.76
N THR A 27 -23.36 6.18 -3.90
CA THR A 27 -22.95 5.58 -5.17
C THR A 27 -21.61 6.17 -5.66
N VAL A 28 -21.44 7.49 -5.55
CA VAL A 28 -20.20 8.18 -5.91
C VAL A 28 -19.04 7.75 -4.99
N ASP A 29 -19.28 7.66 -3.68
CA ASP A 29 -18.28 7.18 -2.73
C ASP A 29 -17.87 5.74 -3.00
N LEU A 30 -18.82 4.86 -3.31
CA LEU A 30 -18.53 3.48 -3.68
C LEU A 30 -17.72 3.40 -4.97
N GLY A 31 -18.09 4.18 -5.99
CA GLY A 31 -17.34 4.27 -7.25
C GLY A 31 -15.90 4.74 -7.03
N ARG A 32 -15.71 5.76 -6.17
CA ARG A 32 -14.39 6.25 -5.80
C ARG A 32 -13.59 5.18 -5.04
N GLY A 33 -14.20 4.52 -4.05
CA GLY A 33 -13.57 3.45 -3.28
C GLY A 33 -13.10 2.29 -4.18
N LEU A 34 -13.94 1.88 -5.13
CA LEU A 34 -13.61 0.84 -6.11
C LEU A 34 -12.44 1.26 -7.01
N LEU A 35 -12.44 2.50 -7.52
CA LEU A 35 -11.35 3.02 -8.34
C LEU A 35 -10.02 3.04 -7.58
N ILE A 36 -10.03 3.48 -6.33
CA ILE A 36 -8.83 3.49 -5.47
C ILE A 36 -8.33 2.05 -5.27
N TYR A 37 -9.23 1.11 -5.01
CA TYR A 37 -8.87 -0.29 -4.80
C TYR A 37 -8.24 -0.92 -6.04
N THR A 38 -8.78 -0.67 -7.24
CA THR A 38 -8.21 -1.21 -8.49
C THR A 38 -6.86 -0.59 -8.81
N MET A 39 -6.67 0.72 -8.56
CA MET A 39 -5.36 1.37 -8.69
C MET A 39 -4.35 0.84 -7.68
N LEU A 40 -4.76 0.58 -6.44
CA LEU A 40 -3.91 -0.02 -5.40
C LEU A 40 -3.42 -1.42 -5.83
N GLN A 41 -4.30 -2.23 -6.41
CA GLN A 41 -3.94 -3.54 -6.97
C GLN A 41 -3.03 -3.45 -8.19
N GLY A 42 -3.26 -2.48 -9.08
CA GLY A 42 -2.36 -2.23 -10.21
C GLY A 42 -0.97 -1.81 -9.74
N ALA A 43 -0.91 -0.89 -8.78
CA ALA A 43 0.33 -0.41 -8.19
C ALA A 43 1.12 -1.53 -7.52
N SER A 44 0.50 -2.35 -6.65
CA SER A 44 1.22 -3.44 -5.96
C SER A 44 1.83 -4.44 -6.94
N ARG A 45 1.15 -4.74 -8.04
CA ARG A 45 1.63 -5.66 -9.08
C ARG A 45 2.80 -5.09 -9.89
N ASP A 46 2.70 -3.83 -10.33
CA ASP A 46 3.82 -3.22 -11.06
C ASP A 46 5.05 -3.04 -10.16
N MET A 47 4.83 -2.71 -8.89
CA MET A 47 5.88 -2.64 -7.89
C MET A 47 6.55 -4.00 -7.66
N ALA A 48 5.79 -5.09 -7.52
CA ALA A 48 6.35 -6.43 -7.37
C ALA A 48 7.25 -6.81 -8.56
N ARG A 49 6.79 -6.50 -9.78
CA ARG A 49 7.54 -6.72 -11.02
C ARG A 49 8.83 -5.93 -11.09
N GLN A 50 8.79 -4.66 -10.69
CA GLN A 50 10.00 -3.84 -10.64
C GLN A 50 10.94 -4.29 -9.51
N ALA A 51 10.40 -4.76 -8.39
CA ALA A 51 11.19 -5.14 -7.22
C ALA A 51 12.06 -6.39 -7.43
N VAL A 52 11.74 -7.22 -8.44
CA VAL A 52 12.55 -8.38 -8.84
C VAL A 52 13.78 -7.98 -9.66
N LEU A 53 13.77 -6.81 -10.29
CA LEU A 53 14.87 -6.39 -11.15
C LEU A 53 16.16 -6.23 -10.35
N GLY A 54 17.27 -6.75 -10.88
CA GLY A 54 18.59 -6.72 -10.24
C GLY A 54 19.05 -5.33 -9.80
N TYR A 55 18.58 -4.28 -10.49
CA TYR A 55 18.82 -2.88 -10.13
C TYR A 55 18.24 -2.50 -8.76
N TYR A 56 17.07 -3.02 -8.39
CA TYR A 56 16.42 -2.79 -7.09
C TYR A 56 16.74 -3.89 -6.07
N ASN A 57 17.58 -4.85 -6.46
CA ASN A 57 17.91 -6.04 -5.70
C ASN A 57 19.18 -5.89 -4.85
N GLY A 58 19.95 -4.80 -4.97
CA GLY A 58 21.22 -4.62 -4.24
C GLY A 58 22.17 -5.82 -4.37
N SER A 59 22.86 -5.96 -5.50
CA SER A 59 23.59 -7.17 -5.92
C SER A 59 24.39 -7.87 -4.81
N ASN A 60 24.23 -9.19 -4.75
CA ASN A 60 24.87 -10.19 -3.90
C ASN A 60 26.39 -10.40 -4.08
N THR A 61 27.02 -9.80 -5.10
CA THR A 61 28.40 -10.10 -5.45
C THR A 61 29.44 -9.19 -4.78
N LEU A 62 29.02 -8.05 -4.24
CA LEU A 62 29.84 -7.15 -3.43
C LEU A 62 28.92 -6.41 -2.42
N PRO A 63 29.44 -5.97 -1.26
CA PRO A 63 28.75 -4.95 -0.46
C PRO A 63 28.34 -3.82 -1.40
N PRO A 64 27.07 -3.40 -1.45
CA PRO A 64 26.67 -2.44 -2.46
C PRO A 64 27.49 -1.16 -2.28
N THR A 65 28.18 -0.68 -3.33
CA THR A 65 28.47 0.76 -3.47
C THR A 65 27.14 1.44 -3.77
N CYS A 66 26.40 1.54 -2.70
CA CYS A 66 25.04 1.93 -2.61
C CYS A 66 25.03 3.45 -2.82
N THR A 67 24.83 3.89 -4.06
CA THR A 67 24.98 5.29 -4.47
C THR A 67 23.76 5.71 -5.28
N THR A 68 23.48 7.02 -5.33
CA THR A 68 22.36 7.58 -6.13
C THR A 68 22.50 7.35 -7.64
N LEU A 69 23.67 6.90 -8.11
CA LEU A 69 23.97 6.63 -9.50
C LEU A 69 23.99 5.11 -9.83
N ALA A 70 23.93 4.24 -8.82
CA ALA A 70 23.90 2.78 -8.92
C ALA A 70 22.61 2.22 -8.28
N ALA A 71 22.57 0.91 -7.94
CA ALA A 71 21.43 0.29 -7.26
C ALA A 71 21.05 1.09 -5.99
N PRO A 72 19.80 1.61 -5.88
CA PRO A 72 19.41 2.48 -4.79
C PRO A 72 19.35 1.72 -3.47
N CYS A 73 19.89 2.32 -2.41
CA CYS A 73 19.91 1.71 -1.07
C CYS A 73 18.55 1.63 -0.41
N SER A 74 17.67 2.54 -0.80
CA SER A 74 16.29 2.61 -0.37
C SER A 74 15.43 2.12 -1.53
N LEU A 75 14.36 1.40 -1.22
CA LEU A 75 13.40 0.97 -2.23
C LEU A 75 12.37 2.07 -2.56
N GLY A 76 12.59 3.31 -2.10
CA GLY A 76 11.76 4.47 -2.38
C GLY A 76 11.36 4.63 -3.85
N PRO A 77 12.27 4.48 -4.83
CA PRO A 77 11.91 4.61 -6.25
C PRO A 77 10.90 3.56 -6.76
N LEU A 78 10.75 2.41 -6.08
CA LEU A 78 9.70 1.44 -6.43
C LEU A 78 8.30 2.02 -6.23
N THR A 79 8.14 2.99 -5.34
CA THR A 79 6.83 3.56 -5.01
C THR A 79 6.23 4.46 -6.09
N ASN A 80 6.98 4.77 -7.15
CA ASN A 80 6.50 5.58 -8.28
C ASN A 80 5.17 5.08 -8.87
N GLY A 81 4.97 3.76 -8.92
CA GLY A 81 3.69 3.18 -9.35
C GLY A 81 2.53 3.50 -8.39
N ALA A 82 2.78 3.46 -7.08
CA ALA A 82 1.77 3.83 -6.08
C ALA A 82 1.45 5.34 -6.10
N HIS A 83 2.39 6.21 -6.49
CA HIS A 83 2.14 7.65 -6.60
C HIS A 83 1.10 8.04 -7.65
N GLN A 84 0.65 7.10 -8.51
CA GLN A 84 -0.53 7.32 -9.36
C GLN A 84 -1.81 7.59 -8.54
N LEU A 85 -1.85 7.15 -7.28
CA LEU A 85 -2.95 7.40 -6.35
C LEU A 85 -2.99 8.85 -5.83
N ASP A 86 -1.91 9.63 -6.01
CA ASP A 86 -1.83 11.04 -5.59
C ASP A 86 -2.86 11.91 -6.32
N ALA A 87 -3.10 11.61 -7.60
CA ALA A 87 -4.15 12.25 -8.39
C ALA A 87 -5.56 12.04 -7.81
N LEU A 88 -5.77 11.01 -6.98
CA LEU A 88 -7.03 10.73 -6.28
C LEU A 88 -7.08 11.29 -4.85
N GLY A 89 -6.07 12.08 -4.47
CA GLY A 89 -5.91 12.68 -3.15
C GLY A 89 -5.33 11.73 -2.10
N MET A 90 -4.59 10.70 -2.52
CA MET A 90 -3.89 9.78 -1.61
C MET A 90 -2.41 10.11 -1.51
N SER A 91 -1.90 10.27 -0.29
CA SER A 91 -0.47 10.38 -0.05
C SER A 91 0.15 8.98 0.02
N VAL A 92 1.28 8.75 -0.63
CA VAL A 92 2.03 7.48 -0.52
C VAL A 92 3.20 7.69 0.42
N VAL A 93 3.32 6.80 1.41
CA VAL A 93 4.41 6.80 2.37
C VAL A 93 5.13 5.47 2.31
N TYR A 94 6.44 5.57 2.12
CA TYR A 94 7.38 4.48 2.27
C TYR A 94 8.49 4.93 3.20
N GLN A 95 8.83 4.06 4.16
CA GLN A 95 10.05 4.21 4.93
C GLN A 95 10.78 2.87 4.96
N ASP A 96 12.10 2.96 4.91
CA ASP A 96 12.97 1.82 5.20
C ASP A 96 12.82 1.40 6.67
N SER A 97 13.08 0.12 6.93
CA SER A 97 13.13 -0.39 8.29
C SER A 97 14.42 0.03 9.00
N SER A 98 14.36 -0.01 10.34
CA SER A 98 15.54 0.16 11.20
C SER A 98 16.35 -1.13 11.37
N SER A 99 15.80 -2.29 10.94
CA SER A 99 16.46 -3.59 11.01
C SER A 99 15.98 -4.48 9.86
N ILE A 100 16.84 -5.40 9.41
CA ILE A 100 16.48 -6.40 8.39
C ILE A 100 15.43 -7.41 8.86
N SER A 101 15.09 -7.47 10.16
CA SER A 101 14.18 -8.48 10.72
C SER A 101 12.86 -7.91 11.25
N SER A 102 12.61 -6.62 11.10
CA SER A 102 11.38 -5.96 11.59
C SER A 102 10.74 -5.10 10.52
N ALA A 103 9.42 -4.97 10.56
CA ALA A 103 8.69 -4.05 9.69
C ALA A 103 9.03 -2.57 10.00
N PRO A 104 8.77 -1.63 9.06
CA PRO A 104 8.85 -0.19 9.30
C PRO A 104 7.92 0.27 10.43
N ALA A 105 8.22 1.43 11.03
CA ALA A 105 7.57 1.91 12.26
C ALA A 105 6.04 2.05 12.21
N TYR A 106 5.46 2.17 11.00
CA TYR A 106 4.02 2.31 10.79
C TYR A 106 3.27 0.96 10.66
N GLY A 107 3.92 -0.18 10.86
CA GLY A 107 3.24 -1.47 10.87
C GLY A 107 3.96 -2.57 11.64
N THR A 108 3.21 -3.63 11.92
CA THR A 108 3.71 -4.87 12.50
C THR A 108 3.49 -6.02 11.55
N PHE A 109 4.48 -6.90 11.47
CA PHE A 109 4.43 -8.10 10.62
C PHE A 109 4.25 -9.34 11.49
N VAL A 110 3.33 -10.21 11.07
CA VAL A 110 3.14 -11.55 11.63
C VAL A 110 3.47 -12.56 10.55
N ALA A 111 4.48 -13.39 10.81
CA ALA A 111 4.89 -14.45 9.88
C ALA A 111 3.75 -15.45 9.67
N ASN A 112 3.67 -15.96 8.44
CA ASN A 112 2.78 -17.07 8.12
C ASN A 112 3.35 -18.36 8.74
N ALA A 113 2.47 -19.31 9.08
CA ALA A 113 2.88 -20.64 9.52
C ALA A 113 3.78 -21.35 8.49
N ASN A 114 3.55 -21.08 7.19
CA ASN A 114 4.47 -21.45 6.14
C ASN A 114 5.45 -20.28 5.86
N PRO A 115 6.75 -20.41 6.14
CA PRO A 115 7.73 -19.33 5.95
C PRO A 115 7.97 -18.94 4.48
N LEU A 116 7.45 -19.73 3.53
CA LEU A 116 7.49 -19.46 2.09
C LEU A 116 6.29 -18.65 1.60
N GLN A 117 5.33 -18.35 2.47
CA GLN A 117 4.15 -17.59 2.13
C GLN A 117 4.20 -16.21 2.78
N PRO A 118 3.61 -15.18 2.14
CA PRO A 118 3.45 -13.88 2.74
C PRO A 118 2.81 -13.95 4.12
N GLY A 119 3.37 -13.19 5.06
CA GLY A 119 2.76 -12.93 6.34
C GLY A 119 1.62 -11.93 6.27
N THR A 120 1.08 -11.60 7.43
CA THR A 120 0.06 -10.57 7.58
C THR A 120 0.67 -9.30 8.15
N ILE A 121 0.39 -8.17 7.51
CA ILE A 121 0.80 -6.85 7.99
C ILE A 121 -0.41 -6.09 8.50
N THR A 122 -0.26 -5.51 9.69
CA THR A 122 -1.24 -4.62 10.31
C THR A 122 -0.62 -3.26 10.54
N LEU A 123 -1.37 -2.21 10.19
CA LEU A 123 -0.98 -0.84 10.46
C LEU A 123 -1.00 -0.55 11.96
N THR A 124 -0.02 0.20 12.46
CA THR A 124 0.10 0.54 13.87
C THR A 124 0.45 2.02 14.06
N GLY A 125 -0.11 2.63 15.10
CA GLY A 125 0.12 4.04 15.42
C GLY A 125 -0.96 4.98 14.86
N ALA A 126 -0.58 6.25 14.64
CA ALA A 126 -1.48 7.27 14.10
C ALA A 126 -1.63 7.10 12.57
N ILE A 127 -2.66 6.37 12.14
CA ILE A 127 -2.92 6.10 10.73
C ILE A 127 -3.80 7.17 10.12
N ASN A 128 -3.29 7.80 9.06
CA ASN A 128 -4.06 8.73 8.24
C ASN A 128 -4.94 7.99 7.20
N PRO A 129 -6.26 8.28 7.13
CA PRO A 129 -7.21 7.64 6.22
C PRO A 129 -7.10 8.09 4.74
N SER A 130 -6.05 8.83 4.37
CA SER A 130 -5.75 9.19 2.97
C SER A 130 -4.29 8.91 2.65
N THR A 131 -3.69 7.96 3.36
CA THR A 131 -2.30 7.57 3.17
C THR A 131 -2.18 6.09 2.84
N VAL A 132 -1.47 5.80 1.75
CA VAL A 132 -1.06 4.46 1.34
C VAL A 132 0.28 4.16 1.98
N TYR A 133 0.32 3.15 2.84
CA TYR A 133 1.54 2.67 3.47
C TYR A 133 2.09 1.49 2.68
N VAL A 134 3.32 1.64 2.24
CA VAL A 134 4.01 0.66 1.41
C VAL A 134 4.89 -0.23 2.29
N PHE A 135 4.75 -1.53 2.12
CA PHE A 135 5.63 -2.53 2.74
C PHE A 135 6.29 -3.34 1.62
N VAL A 136 7.62 -3.42 1.67
CA VAL A 136 8.39 -4.26 0.75
C VAL A 136 9.34 -5.11 1.56
N TYR A 137 9.21 -6.42 1.43
CA TYR A 137 10.02 -7.40 2.14
C TYR A 137 10.23 -8.64 1.29
N GLU A 138 11.16 -9.48 1.73
CA GLU A 138 11.49 -10.71 1.03
C GLU A 138 11.36 -11.93 1.92
N LEU A 139 11.04 -13.05 1.31
CA LEU A 139 10.98 -14.36 1.95
C LEU A 139 12.05 -15.26 1.33
N ASP A 140 12.92 -15.78 2.21
CA ASP A 140 13.96 -16.75 1.85
C ASP A 140 13.60 -18.14 2.41
N SER A 141 13.84 -19.16 1.59
CA SER A 141 13.65 -20.57 1.92
C SER A 141 14.88 -21.21 2.59
N ALA A 142 16.04 -20.57 2.52
CA ALA A 142 17.29 -21.11 3.05
C ALA A 142 17.40 -20.93 4.58
N ALA A 143 17.86 -21.97 5.26
CA ALA A 143 18.11 -21.94 6.70
C ALA A 143 19.31 -21.05 7.04
N GLY A 144 19.16 -20.15 8.02
CA GLY A 144 20.24 -19.30 8.55
C GLY A 144 20.12 -17.80 8.25
N ASN A 145 19.14 -17.37 7.44
CA ASN A 145 18.84 -15.97 7.19
C ASN A 145 17.58 -15.52 7.95
N PRO A 146 17.48 -14.26 8.45
CA PRO A 146 16.23 -13.76 8.98
C PRO A 146 15.17 -13.73 7.87
N ASN A 147 13.99 -14.28 8.13
CA ASN A 147 12.84 -14.29 7.22
C ASN A 147 11.61 -13.77 7.99
N PRO A 148 10.96 -12.67 7.58
CA PRO A 148 11.20 -11.85 6.38
C PRO A 148 12.43 -10.93 6.46
N ARG A 149 12.95 -10.55 5.30
CA ARG A 149 14.01 -9.54 5.15
C ARG A 149 13.45 -8.19 4.73
N TRP A 150 13.81 -7.14 5.45
CA TRP A 150 13.38 -5.76 5.18
C TRP A 150 14.52 -4.90 4.65
N SER A 151 14.18 -3.91 3.82
CA SER A 151 15.14 -2.86 3.42
C SER A 151 15.57 -2.05 4.64
N CYS A 152 16.88 -1.92 4.83
CA CYS A 152 17.47 -1.16 5.92
C CYS A 152 18.84 -0.60 5.48
N PRO A 153 18.85 0.57 4.83
CA PRO A 153 20.06 1.20 4.29
C PRO A 153 21.12 1.44 5.36
N SER A 154 20.70 1.84 6.56
CA SER A 154 21.59 2.20 7.67
C SER A 154 22.28 0.99 8.29
N CYS A 155 21.64 -0.18 8.34
CA CYS A 155 22.23 -1.40 8.88
C CYS A 155 22.99 -2.24 7.85
N ALA A 156 22.69 -2.07 6.56
CA ALA A 156 23.42 -2.69 5.45
C ALA A 156 24.86 -2.15 5.32
N GLY A 157 25.05 -0.84 5.48
CA GLY A 157 26.36 -0.18 5.40
C GLY A 157 27.31 -0.51 6.56
N ALA A 158 26.80 -0.88 7.73
CA ALA A 158 27.61 -1.23 8.91
C ALA A 158 28.06 -2.70 8.94
N SER A 159 27.39 -3.58 8.17
CA SER A 159 27.53 -5.04 8.33
C SER A 159 28.11 -5.75 7.11
N GLY A 160 28.39 -5.05 6.01
CA GLY A 160 28.88 -5.67 4.76
C GLY A 160 27.93 -6.71 4.17
N ALA A 161 26.68 -6.78 4.64
CA ALA A 161 25.69 -7.74 4.22
C ALA A 161 24.99 -7.22 2.96
N ALA A 162 25.04 -8.00 1.88
CA ALA A 162 24.17 -7.77 0.74
C ALA A 162 22.72 -7.70 1.26
N VAL A 163 21.99 -6.64 0.88
CA VAL A 163 20.60 -6.46 1.32
C VAL A 163 19.78 -7.69 0.89
N ARG A 164 20.13 -8.29 -0.25
CA ARG A 164 19.45 -9.46 -0.80
C ARG A 164 20.45 -10.52 -1.29
N THR A 165 20.15 -11.79 -1.00
CA THR A 165 20.94 -12.95 -1.41
C THR A 165 20.43 -13.44 -2.76
N SER A 166 21.27 -13.74 -3.76
CA SER A 166 20.76 -14.27 -5.04
C SER A 166 20.14 -15.65 -4.86
N GLY A 167 19.05 -15.89 -5.59
CA GLY A 167 18.46 -17.22 -5.77
C GLY A 167 17.13 -17.38 -5.03
N HIS A 168 16.09 -17.73 -5.81
CA HIS A 168 14.80 -18.29 -5.38
C HIS A 168 13.99 -17.57 -4.28
N GLN A 169 14.31 -16.31 -3.96
CA GLN A 169 13.54 -15.52 -3.01
C GLN A 169 12.21 -15.03 -3.61
N LEU A 170 11.22 -14.86 -2.74
CA LEU A 170 9.95 -14.21 -3.07
C LEU A 170 10.00 -12.78 -2.57
N VAL A 171 9.84 -11.81 -3.46
CA VAL A 171 9.62 -10.41 -3.09
C VAL A 171 8.14 -10.21 -2.87
N VAL A 172 7.78 -9.62 -1.74
CA VAL A 172 6.40 -9.27 -1.42
C VAL A 172 6.28 -7.75 -1.34
N VAL A 173 5.33 -7.22 -2.09
CA VAL A 173 4.87 -5.84 -1.99
C VAL A 173 3.47 -5.88 -1.40
N ASP A 174 3.29 -5.21 -0.27
CA ASP A 174 2.03 -5.10 0.43
C ASP A 174 1.69 -3.62 0.62
N LEU A 175 0.54 -3.19 0.09
CA LEU A 175 0.02 -1.84 0.20
C LEU A 175 -1.19 -1.81 1.11
N LYS A 176 -1.14 -0.98 2.15
CA LYS A 176 -2.24 -0.78 3.09
C LYS A 176 -2.77 0.64 2.99
N LEU A 177 -4.07 0.78 2.81
CA LEU A 177 -4.76 2.07 2.81
C LEU A 177 -5.98 1.99 3.71
N GLN A 178 -6.03 2.81 4.74
CA GLN A 178 -7.28 3.04 5.46
C GLN A 178 -8.07 4.08 4.67
N TRP A 179 -9.23 3.73 4.13
CA TRP A 179 -10.09 4.64 3.37
C TRP A 179 -11.32 5.03 4.20
N LYS A 180 -11.65 6.32 4.19
CA LYS A 180 -12.86 6.86 4.82
C LYS A 180 -13.78 7.46 3.74
N PRO A 181 -15.02 6.97 3.60
CA PRO A 181 -16.00 7.58 2.69
C PRO A 181 -16.27 9.04 3.04
N VAL A 182 -16.51 9.87 2.01
CA VAL A 182 -16.80 11.30 2.21
C VAL A 182 -18.13 11.46 2.93
N LEU A 183 -19.13 10.66 2.57
CA LEU A 183 -20.45 10.64 3.18
C LEU A 183 -20.37 10.29 4.67
N ASN A 184 -19.50 9.35 5.05
CA ASN A 184 -19.30 9.02 6.47
C ASN A 184 -18.66 10.18 7.23
N THR A 185 -17.77 10.92 6.59
CA THR A 185 -17.19 12.14 7.17
C THR A 185 -18.24 13.23 7.33
N LEU A 186 -19.11 13.42 6.33
CA LEU A 186 -20.22 14.38 6.34
C LEU A 186 -21.26 14.05 7.44
N LEU A 187 -21.56 12.77 7.62
CA LEU A 187 -22.55 12.28 8.60
C LEU A 187 -21.95 12.04 10.00
N GLY A 188 -20.65 12.29 10.21
CA GLY A 188 -19.98 12.07 11.49
C GLY A 188 -19.84 10.59 11.89
N ILE A 189 -19.97 9.66 10.95
CA ILE A 189 -19.85 8.22 11.20
C ILE A 189 -18.35 7.85 11.26
N PRO A 190 -17.87 7.24 12.35
CA PRO A 190 -16.45 6.98 12.56
C PRO A 190 -15.94 5.70 11.84
N SER A 191 -16.60 5.25 10.78
CA SER A 191 -16.20 4.02 10.08
C SER A 191 -15.12 4.27 9.02
N SER A 192 -14.16 3.37 8.98
CA SER A 192 -13.08 3.31 7.99
C SER A 192 -12.94 1.89 7.46
N ILE A 193 -12.61 1.75 6.19
CA ILE A 193 -12.38 0.46 5.55
C ILE A 193 -10.90 0.35 5.24
N THR A 194 -10.26 -0.76 5.59
CA THR A 194 -8.86 -0.98 5.20
C THR A 194 -8.82 -1.74 3.89
N PHE A 195 -8.23 -1.12 2.87
CA PHE A 195 -7.85 -1.78 1.64
C PHE A 195 -6.46 -2.36 1.79
N ASP A 196 -6.34 -3.60 1.36
CA ASP A 196 -5.13 -4.42 1.42
C ASP A 196 -4.85 -4.93 0.01
N SER A 197 -3.64 -4.67 -0.48
CA SER A 197 -3.18 -5.19 -1.76
C SER A 197 -1.81 -5.78 -1.62
N GLN A 198 -1.76 -7.11 -1.60
CA GLN A 198 -0.54 -7.89 -1.54
C GLN A 198 -0.23 -8.51 -2.90
N SER A 199 1.01 -8.38 -3.35
CA SER A 199 1.51 -8.95 -4.60
C SER A 199 2.87 -9.58 -4.36
N VAL A 200 3.10 -10.74 -4.97
CA VAL A 200 4.30 -11.54 -4.76
C VAL A 200 4.90 -11.87 -6.10
N GLU A 201 6.21 -11.73 -6.21
CA GLU A 201 6.93 -12.14 -7.40
C GLU A 201 8.23 -12.85 -7.03
N ARG A 202 8.63 -13.81 -7.86
CA ARG A 202 9.81 -14.63 -7.63
C ARG A 202 11.00 -14.00 -8.32
N LEU A 203 12.11 -13.89 -7.59
CA LEU A 203 13.40 -13.59 -8.17
C LEU A 203 13.90 -14.79 -8.96
N GLU A 204 13.89 -14.67 -10.29
CA GLU A 204 14.51 -15.61 -11.21
C GLU A 204 15.93 -15.11 -11.55
N TYR A 205 16.92 -15.71 -10.91
CA TYR A 205 18.33 -15.62 -11.31
C TYR A 205 19.05 -16.92 -10.97
#